data_AF-A0A6L8UF98-F1
#
_entry.id   AF-A0A6L8UF98-F1
#
_cell.length_a   1.000
_cell.length_b   1.000
_cell.length_c   1.000
_cell.angle_alpha   90.00
_cell.angle_beta   90.00
_cell.angle_gamma   90.00
#
_symmetry.space_group_name_H-M   'P 1'
#
loop_
_entity.id
_entity.type
_entity.pdbx_description
1 polymer ?
#
loop_
_entity_poly.entity_id
_entity_poly.type
_entity_poly.pdbx_seq_one_letter_code
_entity_poly.pdbx_strand_id
1 'polypeptide(L)'
;MITGGLVISEATGAGVVGTLIALNNMESYLLLTDADVLAGAKQNRVLNKSVLLAPMTKTLLDVSCVERMRWQYTTKNFTNPGSLADPDLRREKAASQASKRINPVGGQYDTQREVWSQVSRKMASMNFVSETESYSDLVRFAMESKGREFPSCDAEKGCNCIAVFMDSKVICADIFGTEAAYQYYFPLLRDSAFRMALTGKNQKSPDMHEAYYRVQEMIDSFMEAEKHHDESYTGAGSFKTVENNSLTGFNLSVKGELIHGAFFAK
;
A
#
# COMPACT_ATOMS: atom_id res chain seq x y z
N MET A 1 8.55 -7.68 -11.70
CA MET A 1 7.93 -7.53 -13.03
C MET A 1 6.64 -8.33 -13.07
N ILE A 2 5.53 -7.73 -13.47
CA ILE A 2 4.33 -8.49 -13.89
C ILE A 2 4.63 -9.06 -15.28
N THR A 3 5.38 -10.17 -15.32
CA THR A 3 5.52 -11.02 -16.51
C THR A 3 4.21 -11.77 -16.71
N GLY A 4 3.81 -12.02 -17.96
CA GLY A 4 2.45 -12.37 -18.42
C GLY A 4 1.74 -13.62 -17.84
N GLY A 5 2.18 -14.17 -16.71
CA GLY A 5 1.48 -15.23 -15.98
C GLY A 5 0.57 -14.77 -14.83
N LEU A 6 0.63 -13.51 -14.39
CA LEU A 6 -0.30 -12.99 -13.37
C LEU A 6 -1.60 -12.49 -14.02
N VAL A 7 -2.74 -13.03 -13.60
CA VAL A 7 -4.07 -12.55 -14.00
C VAL A 7 -4.86 -12.19 -12.76
N ILE A 8 -5.35 -10.96 -12.69
CA ILE A 8 -6.24 -10.51 -11.60
C ILE A 8 -7.61 -10.16 -12.19
N SER A 9 -8.68 -10.69 -11.60
CA SER A 9 -10.05 -10.48 -12.05
C SER A 9 -11.02 -10.30 -10.88
N GLU A 10 -12.25 -9.89 -11.20
CA GLU A 10 -13.37 -9.96 -10.26
C GLU A 10 -13.58 -11.42 -9.80
N ALA A 11 -14.03 -11.59 -8.55
CA ALA A 11 -14.23 -12.92 -7.98
C ALA A 11 -15.37 -13.71 -8.65
N THR A 12 -16.37 -12.99 -9.16
CA THR A 12 -17.51 -13.51 -9.92
C THR A 12 -17.83 -12.57 -11.08
N GLY A 13 -18.65 -12.99 -12.04
CA GLY A 13 -19.11 -12.10 -13.12
C GLY A 13 -19.87 -10.87 -12.60
N ALA A 14 -20.59 -11.01 -11.48
CA ALA A 14 -21.27 -9.93 -10.78
C ALA A 14 -20.31 -9.03 -9.97
N GLY A 15 -19.08 -9.48 -9.70
CA GLY A 15 -18.15 -8.82 -8.79
C GLY A 15 -18.49 -9.09 -7.32
N VAL A 16 -17.48 -9.06 -6.47
CA VAL A 16 -17.65 -9.11 -5.01
C VAL A 16 -16.90 -7.91 -4.45
N VAL A 17 -17.62 -7.02 -3.78
CA VAL A 17 -16.98 -5.84 -3.15
C VAL A 17 -15.99 -6.34 -2.10
N GLY A 18 -14.76 -5.84 -2.18
CA GLY A 18 -13.71 -6.18 -1.22
C GLY A 18 -12.92 -7.45 -1.54
N THR A 19 -13.26 -8.20 -2.59
CA THR A 19 -12.56 -9.46 -2.91
C THR A 19 -12.29 -9.61 -4.40
N LEU A 20 -11.02 -9.81 -4.76
CA LEU A 20 -10.59 -10.18 -6.11
C LEU A 20 -10.00 -11.58 -6.13
N ILE A 21 -9.79 -12.11 -7.33
CA ILE A 21 -9.00 -13.33 -7.56
C ILE A 21 -7.70 -12.95 -8.24
N ALA A 22 -6.58 -13.45 -7.74
CA ALA A 22 -5.30 -13.50 -8.43
C ALA A 22 -4.98 -14.93 -8.85
N LEU A 23 -4.56 -15.11 -10.10
CA LEU A 23 -4.01 -16.34 -10.65
C LEU A 23 -2.54 -16.12 -10.95
N ASN A 24 -1.66 -16.83 -10.24
CA ASN A 24 -0.25 -16.88 -10.56
C ASN A 24 0.00 -18.12 -11.43
N ASN A 25 0.12 -17.93 -12.75
CA ASN A 25 0.44 -19.01 -13.69
C ASN A 25 1.95 -19.19 -13.92
N MET A 26 2.78 -18.61 -13.05
CA MET A 26 4.23 -18.78 -13.08
C MET A 26 4.65 -19.90 -12.13
N GLU A 27 5.82 -20.47 -12.37
CA GLU A 27 6.48 -21.43 -11.47
C GLU A 27 7.21 -20.75 -10.29
N SER A 28 7.20 -19.41 -10.24
CA SER A 28 7.81 -18.59 -9.19
C SER A 28 6.76 -17.91 -8.31
N TYR A 29 7.14 -17.60 -7.07
CA TYR A 29 6.34 -16.72 -6.21
C TYR A 29 6.26 -15.31 -6.79
N LEU A 30 5.13 -14.63 -6.58
CA LEU A 30 4.94 -13.22 -6.92
C LEU A 30 4.50 -12.43 -5.69
N LEU A 31 5.16 -11.30 -5.42
CA LEU A 31 4.77 -10.38 -4.36
C LEU A 31 3.84 -9.30 -4.92
N LEU A 32 2.68 -9.13 -4.28
CA LEU A 32 1.85 -7.94 -4.36
C LEU A 32 1.90 -7.24 -3.00
N THR A 33 2.04 -5.92 -2.99
CA THR A 33 2.17 -5.13 -1.75
C THR A 33 0.83 -4.49 -1.37
N ASP A 34 0.70 -4.06 -0.12
CA ASP A 34 -0.44 -3.23 0.34
C ASP A 34 -0.50 -1.88 -0.41
N ALA A 35 0.58 -1.49 -1.07
CA ALA A 35 0.68 -0.24 -1.81
C ALA A 35 0.11 -0.38 -3.24
N ASP A 36 -0.01 -1.61 -3.77
CA ASP A 36 -0.39 -1.84 -5.16
C ASP A 36 -1.85 -1.42 -5.44
N VAL A 37 -2.00 -0.51 -6.41
CA VAL A 37 -3.29 -0.11 -6.98
C VAL A 37 -3.56 -0.96 -8.21
N LEU A 38 -4.80 -1.40 -8.37
CA LEU A 38 -5.27 -2.24 -9.46
C LEU A 38 -6.33 -1.47 -10.23
N ALA A 39 -6.06 -1.16 -11.49
CA ALA A 39 -6.96 -0.40 -12.34
C ALA A 39 -7.74 -1.30 -13.30
N GLY A 40 -8.98 -0.93 -13.62
CA GLY A 40 -9.82 -1.64 -14.60
C GLY A 40 -11.03 -2.33 -13.98
N ALA A 41 -11.45 -3.45 -14.60
CA ALA A 41 -12.61 -4.26 -14.21
C ALA A 41 -13.83 -3.38 -13.87
N LYS A 42 -14.53 -3.60 -12.75
CA LYS A 42 -15.70 -2.78 -12.37
C LYS A 42 -15.36 -1.49 -11.63
N GLN A 43 -14.32 -1.50 -10.81
CA GLN A 43 -13.81 -0.38 -10.01
C GLN A 43 -12.33 -0.55 -9.76
N ASN A 44 -11.58 0.54 -9.73
CA ASN A 44 -10.19 0.50 -9.30
C ASN A 44 -10.10 0.08 -7.82
N ARG A 45 -9.09 -0.73 -7.50
CA ARG A 45 -8.86 -1.35 -6.19
C ARG A 45 -7.48 -0.98 -5.65
N VAL A 46 -7.33 -1.09 -4.34
CA VAL A 46 -6.03 -1.13 -3.67
C VAL A 46 -6.00 -2.38 -2.78
N LEU A 47 -4.85 -3.06 -2.71
CA LEU A 47 -4.70 -4.19 -1.79
C LEU A 47 -4.72 -3.71 -0.34
N ASN A 48 -5.44 -4.42 0.52
CA ASN A 48 -5.47 -4.13 1.95
C ASN A 48 -4.26 -4.71 2.69
N LYS A 49 -3.65 -5.77 2.14
CA LYS A 49 -2.55 -6.53 2.72
C LYS A 49 -1.52 -6.84 1.64
N SER A 50 -0.26 -6.95 2.02
CA SER A 50 0.75 -7.53 1.13
C SER A 50 0.52 -9.04 1.01
N VAL A 51 0.49 -9.55 -0.23
CA VAL A 51 0.18 -10.94 -0.54
C VAL A 51 1.32 -11.57 -1.32
N LEU A 52 1.88 -12.66 -0.80
CA LEU A 52 2.80 -13.50 -1.54
C LEU A 52 2.01 -14.60 -2.25
N LEU A 53 1.94 -14.54 -3.57
CA LEU A 53 1.21 -15.52 -4.39
C LEU A 53 2.10 -16.73 -4.64
N ALA A 54 1.63 -17.92 -4.26
CA ALA A 54 2.33 -19.17 -4.53
C ALA A 54 2.35 -19.51 -6.04
N PRO A 55 3.37 -20.23 -6.52
CA PRO A 55 3.42 -20.71 -7.90
C PRO A 55 2.18 -21.51 -8.29
N MET A 56 1.69 -21.34 -9.52
CA MET A 56 0.59 -22.13 -10.09
C MET A 56 -0.67 -22.17 -9.20
N THR A 57 -0.97 -21.08 -8.50
CA THR A 57 -2.10 -21.03 -7.55
C THR A 57 -3.10 -19.91 -7.85
N LYS A 58 -4.32 -20.14 -7.37
CA LYS A 58 -5.39 -19.15 -7.27
C LYS A 58 -5.46 -18.65 -5.83
N THR A 59 -5.40 -17.34 -5.64
CA THR A 59 -5.45 -16.68 -4.33
C THR A 59 -6.53 -15.61 -4.31
N LEU A 60 -7.31 -15.54 -3.23
CA LEU A 60 -8.25 -14.44 -3.00
C LEU A 60 -7.47 -13.22 -2.49
N LEU A 61 -7.75 -12.04 -3.01
CA LEU A 61 -7.15 -10.79 -2.55
C LEU A 61 -8.16 -9.97 -1.74
N ASP A 62 -7.80 -9.59 -0.52
CA ASP A 62 -8.51 -8.57 0.27
C ASP A 62 -8.14 -7.18 -0.28
N VAL A 63 -9.15 -6.44 -0.73
CA VAL A 63 -9.00 -5.15 -1.39
C VAL A 63 -10.03 -4.13 -0.92
N SER A 64 -9.78 -2.86 -1.20
CA SER A 64 -10.79 -1.79 -1.09
C SER A 64 -10.94 -1.06 -2.41
N CYS A 65 -12.17 -0.62 -2.74
CA CYS A 65 -12.45 0.28 -3.85
C CYS A 65 -11.74 1.61 -3.62
N VAL A 66 -11.05 2.11 -4.62
CA VAL A 66 -10.51 3.47 -4.66
C VAL A 66 -11.19 4.31 -5.76
N GLU A 67 -12.41 3.91 -6.11
CA GLU A 67 -13.31 4.54 -7.07
C GLU A 67 -14.73 4.19 -6.65
N ARG A 68 -15.61 5.18 -6.46
CA ARG A 68 -16.91 4.98 -5.79
C ARG A 68 -18.10 4.92 -6.75
N MET A 69 -18.12 5.74 -7.80
CA MET A 69 -19.33 5.93 -8.61
C MET A 69 -19.40 5.09 -9.89
N ARG A 70 -18.40 4.24 -10.15
CA ARG A 70 -18.39 3.30 -11.27
C ARG A 70 -18.74 1.90 -10.78
N TRP A 71 -19.64 1.16 -11.42
CA TRP A 71 -19.81 -0.29 -11.17
C TRP A 71 -20.09 -1.03 -12.47
N GLN A 72 -19.17 -0.88 -13.42
CA GLN A 72 -19.29 -1.45 -14.75
C GLN A 72 -17.91 -1.78 -15.31
N TYR A 73 -17.84 -2.86 -16.10
CA TYR A 73 -16.58 -3.31 -16.70
C TYR A 73 -16.04 -2.28 -17.70
N THR A 74 -14.80 -1.85 -17.48
CA THR A 74 -14.01 -1.11 -18.47
C THR A 74 -12.97 -2.00 -19.15
N THR A 75 -12.52 -3.03 -18.44
CA THR A 75 -11.62 -4.09 -18.94
C THR A 75 -12.04 -5.44 -18.35
N LYS A 76 -11.60 -6.55 -18.94
CA LYS A 76 -11.87 -7.89 -18.39
C LYS A 76 -11.08 -8.16 -17.10
N ASN A 77 -9.81 -7.74 -17.07
CA ASN A 77 -8.86 -8.00 -16.00
C ASN A 77 -8.32 -6.68 -15.44
N PHE A 78 -7.80 -6.74 -14.22
CA PHE A 78 -7.08 -5.63 -13.62
C PHE A 78 -5.65 -5.53 -14.19
N THR A 79 -5.14 -4.30 -14.22
CA THR A 79 -3.75 -3.98 -14.56
C THR A 79 -3.12 -3.13 -13.47
N ASN A 80 -1.80 -3.23 -13.29
CA ASN A 80 -1.09 -2.27 -12.45
C ASN A 80 -0.88 -0.97 -13.24
N PRO A 81 -1.44 0.17 -12.81
CA PRO A 81 -1.33 1.44 -13.53
C PRO A 81 0.07 2.09 -13.41
N GLY A 82 1.05 1.41 -12.80
CA GLY A 82 2.39 1.96 -12.56
C GLY A 82 2.44 2.96 -11.40
N SER A 83 1.40 3.02 -10.56
CA SER A 83 1.34 3.89 -9.39
C SER A 83 0.90 3.13 -8.16
N LEU A 84 1.52 3.47 -7.02
CA LEU A 84 1.17 2.95 -5.71
C LEU A 84 0.32 3.95 -4.93
N ALA A 85 -0.46 3.41 -4.00
CA ALA A 85 -1.12 4.16 -2.96
C ALA A 85 -0.08 4.93 -2.13
N ASP A 86 -0.43 6.17 -1.79
CA ASP A 86 0.42 7.02 -0.96
C ASP A 86 0.42 6.60 0.52
N PRO A 87 1.43 7.02 1.29
CA PRO A 87 1.56 6.61 2.69
C PRO A 87 0.34 6.90 3.57
N ASP A 88 -0.39 8.00 3.35
CA ASP A 88 -1.59 8.28 4.13
C ASP A 88 -2.68 7.24 3.89
N LEU A 89 -2.98 6.93 2.62
CA LEU A 89 -3.98 5.90 2.29
C LEU A 89 -3.58 4.52 2.83
N ARG A 90 -2.27 4.20 2.79
CA ARG A 90 -1.74 2.95 3.32
C ARG A 90 -1.84 2.88 4.85
N ARG A 91 -1.55 3.98 5.56
CA ARG A 91 -1.74 4.11 7.01
C ARG A 91 -3.19 3.86 7.41
N GLU A 92 -4.16 4.48 6.73
CA GLU A 92 -5.59 4.29 7.02
C GLU A 92 -6.02 2.82 6.87
N LYS A 93 -5.52 2.14 5.83
CA LYS A 93 -5.75 0.69 5.66
C LYS A 93 -5.13 -0.13 6.78
N ALA A 94 -3.86 0.12 7.11
CA ALA A 94 -3.16 -0.61 8.17
C ALA A 94 -3.84 -0.42 9.54
N ALA A 95 -4.18 0.82 9.89
CA ALA A 95 -4.90 1.16 11.12
C ALA A 95 -6.27 0.47 11.19
N SER A 96 -7.02 0.48 10.08
CA SER A 96 -8.31 -0.21 9.99
C SER A 96 -8.19 -1.72 10.15
N GLN A 97 -7.12 -2.35 9.66
CA GLN A 97 -6.90 -3.79 9.84
C GLN A 97 -6.50 -4.12 11.28
N ALA A 98 -5.68 -3.28 11.91
CA ALA A 98 -5.32 -3.44 13.32
C ALA A 98 -6.52 -3.27 14.26
N SER A 99 -7.42 -2.32 13.97
CA SER A 99 -8.61 -2.05 14.80
C SER A 99 -9.68 -3.14 14.75
N LYS A 100 -9.87 -3.80 13.59
CA LYS A 100 -10.79 -4.96 13.45
C LYS A 100 -10.50 -6.07 14.46
N ARG A 101 -9.24 -6.23 14.88
CA ARG A 101 -8.83 -7.19 15.91
C ARG A 101 -9.41 -6.86 17.29
N ILE A 102 -9.40 -5.58 17.65
CA ILE A 102 -9.72 -5.11 19.01
C ILE A 102 -11.24 -5.11 19.23
N ASN A 103 -12.02 -4.80 18.20
CA ASN A 103 -13.47 -4.68 18.30
C ASN A 103 -14.21 -5.47 17.20
N PRO A 104 -14.18 -6.81 17.22
CA PRO A 104 -14.83 -7.63 16.20
C PRO A 104 -16.37 -7.54 16.23
N VAL A 105 -16.97 -7.15 17.36
CA VAL A 105 -18.43 -7.12 17.58
C VAL A 105 -19.00 -5.68 17.62
N GLY A 106 -18.15 -4.67 17.83
CA GLY A 106 -18.54 -3.28 18.03
C GLY A 106 -18.35 -2.41 16.80
N GLY A 107 -19.24 -2.53 15.81
CA GLY A 107 -19.22 -1.71 14.60
C GLY A 107 -18.08 -2.11 13.66
N GLN A 108 -18.43 -2.84 12.61
CA GLN A 108 -17.52 -3.27 11.55
C GLN A 108 -16.66 -2.08 11.09
N TYR A 109 -15.39 -2.04 11.51
CA TYR A 109 -14.47 -1.00 11.08
C TYR A 109 -14.34 -1.15 9.57
N ASP A 110 -15.01 -0.26 8.85
CA ASP A 110 -15.25 -0.42 7.42
C ASP A 110 -14.08 0.20 6.67
N THR A 111 -13.05 -0.61 6.42
CA THR A 111 -11.88 -0.22 5.62
C THR A 111 -12.30 0.42 4.29
N GLN A 112 -13.42 -0.02 3.70
CA GLN A 112 -13.92 0.56 2.46
C GLN A 112 -14.33 2.02 2.64
N ARG A 113 -15.06 2.32 3.71
CA ARG A 113 -15.50 3.67 4.03
C ARG A 113 -14.32 4.59 4.34
N GLU A 114 -13.35 4.11 5.12
CA GLU A 114 -12.16 4.90 5.46
C GLU A 114 -11.30 5.20 4.23
N VAL A 115 -11.13 4.22 3.33
CA VAL A 115 -10.46 4.42 2.05
C VAL A 115 -11.16 5.49 1.21
N TRP A 116 -12.48 5.42 1.06
CA TRP A 116 -13.22 6.46 0.32
C TRP A 116 -13.12 7.83 0.99
N SER A 117 -13.28 7.90 2.32
CA SER A 117 -13.12 9.13 3.09
C SER A 117 -11.75 9.78 2.84
N GLN A 118 -10.68 8.98 2.86
CA GLN A 118 -9.33 9.45 2.60
C GLN A 118 -9.14 9.95 1.15
N VAL A 119 -9.66 9.22 0.16
CA VAL A 119 -9.61 9.67 -1.25
C VAL A 119 -10.37 11.00 -1.42
N SER A 120 -11.59 11.11 -0.89
CA SER A 120 -12.39 12.33 -0.95
C SER A 120 -11.72 13.51 -0.24
N ARG A 121 -11.15 13.30 0.96
CA ARG A 121 -10.37 14.33 1.69
C ARG A 121 -9.22 14.85 0.84
N LYS A 122 -8.49 13.95 0.16
CA LYS A 122 -7.35 14.32 -0.67
C LYS A 122 -7.76 15.09 -1.93
N MET A 123 -8.82 14.66 -2.61
CA MET A 123 -9.42 15.40 -3.73
C MET A 123 -9.81 16.82 -3.32
N ALA A 124 -10.52 16.97 -2.19
CA ALA A 124 -10.91 18.27 -1.67
C ALA A 124 -9.68 19.16 -1.35
N SER A 125 -8.63 18.59 -0.72
CA SER A 125 -7.40 19.34 -0.41
C SER A 125 -6.66 19.85 -1.65
N MET A 126 -6.83 19.18 -2.79
CA MET A 126 -6.24 19.54 -4.08
C MET A 126 -7.18 20.37 -4.97
N ASN A 127 -8.38 20.71 -4.48
CA ASN A 127 -9.46 21.32 -5.27
C ASN A 127 -9.73 20.57 -6.59
N PHE A 128 -9.66 19.23 -6.54
CA PHE A 128 -9.87 18.35 -7.68
C PHE A 128 -11.23 17.64 -7.57
N VAL A 129 -11.91 17.51 -8.71
CA VAL A 129 -13.16 16.76 -8.83
C VAL A 129 -12.98 15.69 -9.90
N SER A 130 -13.30 14.44 -9.56
CA SER A 130 -13.35 13.30 -10.50
C SER A 130 -14.80 12.83 -10.62
N GLU A 131 -15.23 12.54 -11.84
CA GLU A 131 -16.59 12.04 -12.11
C GLU A 131 -16.91 10.74 -11.34
N THR A 132 -15.90 9.89 -11.11
CA THR A 132 -16.09 8.60 -10.44
C THR A 132 -15.51 8.51 -9.04
N GLU A 133 -14.99 9.63 -8.52
CA GLU A 133 -14.17 9.69 -7.31
C GLU A 133 -12.99 8.69 -7.38
N SER A 134 -12.30 8.65 -8.53
CA SER A 134 -11.19 7.73 -8.78
C SER A 134 -9.87 8.25 -8.22
N TYR A 135 -9.22 7.46 -7.37
CA TYR A 135 -7.86 7.70 -6.89
C TYR A 135 -6.84 7.78 -8.04
N SER A 136 -7.04 7.00 -9.11
CA SER A 136 -6.15 7.05 -10.27
C SER A 136 -6.26 8.38 -11.03
N ASP A 137 -7.44 8.98 -11.07
CA ASP A 137 -7.61 10.32 -11.67
C ASP A 137 -6.96 11.39 -10.80
N LEU A 138 -7.09 11.27 -9.47
CA LEU A 138 -6.38 12.14 -8.52
C LEU A 138 -4.87 12.05 -8.69
N VAL A 139 -4.31 10.84 -8.83
CA VAL A 139 -2.88 10.64 -9.08
C VAL A 139 -2.47 11.28 -10.40
N ARG A 140 -3.23 11.06 -11.48
CA ARG A 140 -2.97 11.68 -12.79
C ARG A 140 -2.98 13.20 -12.70
N PHE A 141 -4.03 13.78 -12.11
CA PHE A 141 -4.15 15.21 -11.90
C PHE A 141 -2.97 15.78 -11.09
N ALA A 142 -2.54 15.11 -10.02
CA ALA A 142 -1.41 15.55 -9.23
C ALA A 142 -0.10 15.59 -10.05
N MET A 143 0.09 14.66 -11.00
CA MET A 143 1.26 14.63 -11.89
C MET A 143 1.21 15.73 -12.94
N GLU A 144 0.05 15.94 -13.56
CA GLU A 144 -0.13 16.96 -14.61
C GLU A 144 -0.09 18.38 -14.05
N SER A 145 -0.75 18.63 -12.92
CA SER A 145 -0.93 19.97 -12.35
C SER A 145 0.35 20.61 -11.83
N LYS A 146 1.34 19.80 -11.43
CA LYS A 146 2.55 20.30 -10.76
C LYS A 146 3.78 20.33 -11.64
N GLY A 147 3.77 19.67 -12.81
CA GLY A 147 4.84 19.75 -13.82
C GLY A 147 6.26 19.52 -13.29
N ARG A 148 6.41 18.89 -12.12
CA ARG A 148 7.70 18.73 -11.45
C ARG A 148 8.19 17.32 -11.68
N GLU A 149 9.33 17.23 -12.35
CA GLU A 149 10.22 16.09 -12.18
C GLU A 149 10.53 15.99 -10.69
N PHE A 150 10.25 14.83 -10.10
CA PHE A 150 10.67 14.57 -8.74
C PHE A 150 12.19 14.66 -8.66
N PRO A 151 12.76 15.10 -7.53
CA PRO A 151 14.19 15.02 -7.31
C PRO A 151 14.69 13.61 -7.61
N SER A 152 15.79 13.51 -8.36
CA SER A 152 16.42 12.21 -8.58
C SER A 152 16.85 11.66 -7.23
N CYS A 153 16.38 10.46 -6.93
CA CYS A 153 16.75 9.70 -5.75
C CYS A 153 16.72 8.25 -6.17
N ASP A 154 17.85 7.58 -5.99
CA ASP A 154 18.06 6.19 -6.35
C ASP A 154 18.17 5.34 -5.08
N ALA A 155 17.84 4.06 -5.21
CA ALA A 155 18.00 3.12 -4.13
C ALA A 155 19.50 2.90 -3.85
N GLU A 156 19.90 3.09 -2.60
CA GLU A 156 21.27 2.79 -2.17
C GLU A 156 21.57 1.29 -2.31
N LYS A 157 22.79 0.96 -2.74
CA LYS A 157 23.19 -0.44 -2.99
C LYS A 157 23.29 -1.21 -1.68
N GLY A 158 22.82 -2.45 -1.68
CA GLY A 158 22.81 -3.29 -0.48
C GLY A 158 21.76 -2.90 0.57
N CYS A 159 20.91 -1.91 0.28
CA CYS A 159 19.76 -1.60 1.11
C CYS A 159 18.52 -2.37 0.67
N ASN A 160 17.60 -2.59 1.60
CA ASN A 160 16.31 -3.23 1.36
C ASN A 160 15.14 -2.47 2.01
N CYS A 161 15.39 -1.21 2.41
CA CYS A 161 14.48 -0.40 3.19
C CYS A 161 14.45 1.04 2.67
N ILE A 162 13.25 1.62 2.62
CA ILE A 162 13.04 3.06 2.48
C ILE A 162 12.22 3.56 3.66
N ALA A 163 12.67 4.63 4.30
CA ALA A 163 11.92 5.39 5.30
C ALA A 163 11.58 6.78 4.74
N VAL A 164 10.33 7.21 4.91
CA VAL A 164 9.85 8.49 4.41
C VAL A 164 9.74 9.48 5.56
N PHE A 165 10.29 10.67 5.33
CA PHE A 165 10.22 11.80 6.24
C PHE A 165 9.33 12.91 5.70
N MET A 166 8.44 13.42 6.54
CA MET A 166 7.73 14.68 6.31
C MET A 166 7.59 15.42 7.63
N ASP A 167 7.71 16.75 7.60
CA ASP A 167 7.63 17.60 8.79
C ASP A 167 8.58 17.17 9.94
N SER A 168 9.82 16.79 9.59
CA SER A 168 10.82 16.26 10.53
C SER A 168 10.39 15.00 11.31
N LYS A 169 9.40 14.27 10.81
CA LYS A 169 8.92 13.00 11.39
C LYS A 169 9.03 11.88 10.37
N VAL A 170 9.35 10.69 10.85
CA VAL A 170 9.17 9.46 10.08
C VAL A 170 7.66 9.23 9.97
N ILE A 171 7.15 9.11 8.75
CA ILE A 171 5.72 8.84 8.53
C ILE A 171 5.46 7.39 8.16
N CYS A 172 6.41 6.74 7.48
CA CYS A 172 6.34 5.33 7.16
C CYS A 172 7.72 4.77 6.79
N ALA A 173 7.83 3.44 6.80
CA ALA A 173 8.92 2.73 6.14
C ALA A 173 8.42 1.42 5.52
N ASP A 174 9.10 1.00 4.46
CA ASP A 174 8.91 -0.28 3.76
C ASP A 174 10.23 -1.06 3.79
N ILE A 175 10.19 -2.29 4.28
CA ILE A 175 11.34 -3.20 4.44
C ILE A 175 11.05 -4.48 3.63
N PHE A 176 11.90 -4.81 2.68
CA PHE A 176 11.76 -6.00 1.84
C PHE A 176 12.75 -7.09 2.22
N GLY A 177 12.34 -8.35 2.07
CA GLY A 177 13.20 -9.51 2.33
C GLY A 177 14.40 -9.64 1.41
N THR A 178 14.37 -8.98 0.25
CA THR A 178 15.46 -9.02 -0.74
C THR A 178 15.71 -7.65 -1.33
N GLU A 179 16.98 -7.37 -1.66
CA GLU A 179 17.37 -6.16 -2.39
C GLU A 179 16.65 -6.08 -3.75
N ALA A 180 16.47 -7.21 -4.46
CA ALA A 180 15.80 -7.23 -5.75
C ALA A 180 14.33 -6.75 -5.67
N ALA A 181 13.59 -7.16 -4.63
CA ALA A 181 12.23 -6.69 -4.41
C ALA A 181 12.20 -5.19 -4.06
N TYR A 182 13.12 -4.76 -3.20
CA TYR A 182 13.27 -3.34 -2.86
C TYR A 182 13.58 -2.49 -4.08
N GLN A 183 14.58 -2.86 -4.89
CA GLN A 183 14.96 -2.14 -6.11
C GLN A 183 13.80 -2.02 -7.11
N TYR A 184 12.94 -3.05 -7.20
CA TYR A 184 11.73 -2.98 -8.02
C TYR A 184 10.69 -1.99 -7.48
N TYR A 185 10.42 -2.01 -6.18
CA TYR A 185 9.38 -1.18 -5.55
C TYR A 185 9.83 0.25 -5.22
N PHE A 186 11.13 0.47 -5.03
CA PHE A 186 11.71 1.74 -4.63
C PHE A 186 11.26 2.93 -5.50
N PRO A 187 11.38 2.91 -6.85
CA PRO A 187 10.96 4.07 -7.64
C PRO A 187 9.45 4.35 -7.48
N LEU A 188 8.64 3.32 -7.32
CA LEU A 188 7.19 3.45 -7.15
C LEU A 188 6.80 4.03 -5.77
N LEU A 189 7.51 3.60 -4.71
CA LEU A 189 7.35 4.09 -3.33
C LEU A 189 7.87 5.53 -3.19
N ARG A 190 9.04 5.82 -3.75
CA ARG A 190 9.61 7.17 -3.85
C ARG A 190 8.61 8.12 -4.51
N ASP A 191 8.09 7.72 -5.67
CA ASP A 191 7.16 8.56 -6.40
C ASP A 191 5.88 8.78 -5.58
N SER A 192 5.32 7.73 -4.93
CA SER A 192 4.12 7.89 -4.09
C SER A 192 4.32 8.83 -2.90
N ALA A 193 5.49 8.78 -2.25
CA ALA A 193 5.88 9.72 -1.20
C ALA A 193 5.97 11.16 -1.73
N PHE A 194 6.62 11.36 -2.88
CA PHE A 194 6.70 12.70 -3.47
C PHE A 194 5.33 13.25 -3.87
N ARG A 195 4.41 12.44 -4.43
CA ARG A 195 3.03 12.89 -4.72
C ARG A 195 2.35 13.43 -3.47
N MET A 196 2.57 12.77 -2.34
CA MET A 196 1.98 13.18 -1.07
C MET A 196 2.59 14.48 -0.55
N ALA A 197 3.89 14.71 -0.77
CA ALA A 197 4.59 15.94 -0.37
C ALA A 197 4.19 17.18 -1.19
N LEU A 198 3.41 17.04 -2.28
CA LEU A 198 2.94 18.14 -3.13
C LEU A 198 1.88 19.03 -2.44
N THR A 199 2.14 19.50 -1.23
CA THR A 199 1.24 20.40 -0.45
C THR A 199 1.55 21.88 -0.68
N GLY A 200 2.73 22.21 -1.21
CA GLY A 200 3.17 23.60 -1.42
C GLY A 200 3.74 24.28 -0.18
N LYS A 201 3.87 23.56 0.95
CA LYS A 201 4.47 24.08 2.18
C LYS A 201 5.97 23.79 2.20
N ASN A 202 6.80 24.82 2.38
CA ASN A 202 8.23 24.63 2.65
C ASN A 202 8.42 24.12 4.08
N GLN A 203 9.27 23.11 4.23
CA GLN A 203 9.61 22.53 5.52
C GLN A 203 11.13 22.41 5.66
N LYS A 204 11.61 22.48 6.90
CA LYS A 204 13.02 22.24 7.22
C LYS A 204 13.23 20.73 7.31
N SER A 205 14.15 20.20 6.52
CA SER A 205 14.59 18.82 6.67
C SER A 205 15.41 18.66 7.94
N PRO A 206 15.27 17.55 8.68
CA PRO A 206 16.20 17.23 9.77
C PRO A 206 17.61 17.03 9.20
N ASP A 207 18.64 17.20 10.02
CA ASP A 207 19.97 16.78 9.62
C ASP A 207 20.07 15.24 9.54
N MET A 208 21.11 14.74 8.88
CA MET A 208 21.25 13.31 8.62
C MET A 208 21.39 12.46 9.91
N HIS A 209 21.99 13.00 10.98
CA HIS A 209 22.11 12.26 12.24
C HIS A 209 20.74 12.17 12.94
N GLU A 210 20.00 13.28 12.98
CA GLU A 210 18.64 13.29 13.52
C GLU A 210 17.73 12.35 12.72
N ALA A 211 17.79 12.40 11.39
CA ALA A 211 17.03 11.50 10.53
C ALA A 211 17.38 10.03 10.83
N TYR A 212 18.67 9.68 10.86
CA TYR A 212 19.11 8.32 11.16
C TYR A 212 18.58 7.83 12.51
N TYR A 213 18.73 8.63 13.57
CA TYR A 213 18.26 8.28 14.91
C TYR A 213 16.76 8.03 14.95
N ARG A 214 15.96 8.93 14.34
CA ARG A 214 14.49 8.78 14.28
C ARG A 214 14.05 7.55 13.49
N VAL A 215 14.76 7.18 12.41
CA VAL A 215 14.48 5.93 11.69
C VAL A 215 14.76 4.73 12.59
N GLN A 216 15.94 4.70 13.23
CA GLN A 216 16.33 3.58 14.10
C GLN A 216 15.31 3.39 15.22
N GLU A 217 14.94 4.46 15.92
CA GLU A 217 13.92 4.43 16.98
C GLU A 217 12.58 3.84 16.49
N MET A 218 12.12 4.22 15.30
CA MET A 218 10.87 3.71 14.73
C MET A 218 10.99 2.25 14.28
N ILE A 219 12.14 1.84 13.74
CA ILE A 219 12.42 0.45 13.38
C ILE A 219 12.44 -0.41 14.65
N ASP A 220 13.14 0.01 15.70
CA ASP A 220 13.20 -0.71 16.97
C ASP A 220 11.80 -0.86 17.57
N SER A 221 11.02 0.23 17.58
CA SER A 221 9.61 0.21 17.99
C SER A 221 8.78 -0.80 17.19
N PHE A 222 9.00 -0.92 15.88
CA PHE A 222 8.30 -1.89 15.02
C PHE A 222 8.75 -3.33 15.28
N MET A 223 10.04 -3.54 15.52
CA MET A 223 10.61 -4.86 15.79
C MET A 223 10.16 -5.40 17.15
N GLU A 224 10.07 -4.55 18.16
CA GLU A 224 9.62 -4.88 19.51
C GLU A 224 8.10 -4.96 19.65
N ALA A 225 7.34 -4.26 18.79
CA ALA A 225 5.89 -4.27 18.85
C ALA A 225 5.29 -5.67 18.76
N GLU A 226 4.21 -5.87 19.51
CA GLU A 226 3.42 -7.09 19.48
C GLU A 226 2.86 -7.32 18.07
N LYS A 227 2.95 -8.57 17.61
CA LYS A 227 2.56 -8.96 16.25
C LYS A 227 1.44 -9.97 16.34
N HIS A 228 0.28 -9.64 15.79
CA HIS A 228 -0.90 -10.49 15.84
C HIS A 228 -1.15 -11.15 14.50
N HIS A 229 -1.32 -12.47 14.53
CA HIS A 229 -1.63 -13.24 13.32
C HIS A 229 -2.99 -12.81 12.73
N ASP A 230 -3.04 -12.71 11.41
CA ASP A 230 -4.27 -12.45 10.67
C ASP A 230 -4.80 -13.75 10.08
N GLU A 231 -5.79 -14.35 10.75
CA GLU A 231 -6.41 -15.61 10.34
C GLU A 231 -7.15 -15.52 9.00
N SER A 232 -7.43 -14.32 8.50
CA SER A 232 -8.07 -14.11 7.19
C SER A 232 -7.06 -14.00 6.05
N TYR A 233 -5.76 -14.15 6.32
CA TYR A 233 -4.73 -14.09 5.29
C TYR A 233 -4.76 -15.32 4.37
N THR A 234 -4.81 -15.06 3.06
CA THR A 234 -5.00 -16.07 2.01
C THR A 234 -3.75 -16.33 1.16
N GLY A 235 -2.71 -15.51 1.32
CA GLY A 235 -1.44 -15.67 0.62
C GLY A 235 -0.56 -16.76 1.21
N ALA A 236 0.58 -17.01 0.58
CA ALA A 236 1.62 -17.88 1.12
C ALA A 236 2.36 -17.18 2.27
N GLY A 237 2.74 -17.96 3.29
CA GLY A 237 3.45 -17.45 4.47
C GLY A 237 2.51 -17.09 5.62
N SER A 238 2.97 -16.17 6.47
CA SER A 238 2.24 -15.68 7.64
C SER A 238 2.21 -14.16 7.60
N PHE A 239 1.00 -13.60 7.67
CA PHE A 239 0.78 -12.17 7.75
C PHE A 239 0.40 -11.81 9.19
N LYS A 240 1.10 -10.84 9.76
CA LYS A 240 0.86 -10.34 11.11
C LYS A 240 0.65 -8.84 11.07
N THR A 241 -0.40 -8.37 11.72
CA THR A 241 -0.60 -6.94 11.97
C THR A 241 0.29 -6.51 13.14
N VAL A 242 0.74 -5.26 13.12
CA VAL A 242 1.62 -4.67 14.13
C VAL A 242 0.99 -3.36 14.59
N GLU A 243 0.93 -3.14 15.90
CA GLU A 243 0.38 -1.91 16.46
C GLU A 243 0.97 -1.63 17.85
N ASN A 244 1.34 -0.37 18.09
CA ASN A 244 1.65 0.14 19.43
C ASN A 244 1.20 1.61 19.54
N ASN A 245 1.69 2.35 20.54
CA ASN A 245 1.30 3.76 20.73
C ASN A 245 1.84 4.70 19.64
N SER A 246 2.95 4.34 18.98
CA SER A 246 3.68 5.20 18.03
C SER A 246 3.40 4.83 16.57
N LEU A 247 3.03 3.58 16.28
CA LEU A 247 2.86 3.10 14.90
C LEU A 247 1.78 2.03 14.73
N THR A 248 1.39 1.84 13.48
CA THR A 248 0.63 0.69 12.97
C THR A 248 1.35 0.13 11.75
N GLY A 249 1.14 -1.14 11.41
CA GLY A 249 1.83 -1.77 10.29
C GLY A 249 1.53 -3.24 10.15
N PHE A 250 2.39 -3.93 9.42
CA PHE A 250 2.31 -5.37 9.24
C PHE A 250 3.68 -6.00 8.95
N ASN A 251 3.75 -7.31 9.11
CA ASN A 251 4.86 -8.16 8.74
C ASN A 251 4.34 -9.36 7.94
N LEU A 252 4.84 -9.54 6.73
CA LEU A 252 4.67 -10.74 5.92
C LEU A 252 5.97 -11.54 5.93
N SER A 253 5.90 -12.80 6.35
CA SER A 253 7.07 -13.69 6.46
C SER A 253 6.79 -15.10 5.95
N VAL A 254 7.84 -15.82 5.55
CA VAL A 254 7.79 -17.25 5.20
C VAL A 254 8.86 -17.96 6.00
N LYS A 255 8.47 -18.98 6.80
CA LYS A 255 9.39 -19.74 7.67
C LYS A 255 10.26 -18.85 8.59
N GLY A 256 9.73 -17.71 9.03
CA GLY A 256 10.44 -16.76 9.89
C GLY A 256 11.26 -15.70 9.15
N GLU A 257 11.49 -15.86 7.85
CA GLU A 257 12.18 -14.88 7.01
C GLU A 257 11.22 -13.79 6.55
N LEU A 258 11.63 -12.52 6.64
CA LEU A 258 10.86 -11.38 6.18
C LEU A 258 10.70 -11.43 4.66
N ILE A 259 9.48 -11.20 4.16
CA ILE A 259 9.20 -10.97 2.73
C ILE A 259 8.92 -9.49 2.49
N HIS A 260 8.01 -8.92 3.29
CA HIS A 260 7.69 -7.50 3.25
C HIS A 260 7.13 -7.06 4.61
N GLY A 261 7.68 -5.99 5.17
CA GLY A 261 7.15 -5.35 6.36
C GLY A 261 7.00 -3.85 6.10
N ALA A 262 5.91 -3.26 6.56
CA ALA A 262 5.73 -1.83 6.50
C ALA A 262 5.13 -1.32 7.80
N PHE A 263 5.53 -0.12 8.19
CA PHE A 263 4.93 0.59 9.31
C PHE A 263 4.61 2.03 8.93
N PHE A 264 3.66 2.60 9.65
CA PHE A 264 3.16 3.95 9.50
C PHE A 264 3.05 4.57 10.89
N ALA A 265 3.61 5.77 11.06
CA ALA A 265 3.49 6.50 12.32
C ALA A 265 2.03 6.91 12.58
N LYS A 266 1.65 6.91 13.86
CA LYS A 266 0.34 7.39 14.34
C LYS A 266 0.32 8.91 14.53
#